data_AF-A0A9E5TGJ8-F1
#
_entry.id   AF-A0A9E5TGJ8-F1
#
_cell.length_a   1.000
_cell.length_b   1.000
_cell.length_c   1.000
_cell.angle_alpha   90.00
_cell.angle_beta   90.00
_cell.angle_gamma   90.00
#
_symmetry.space_group_name_H-M   'P 1'
#
loop_
_entity.id
_entity.type
_entity.pdbx_description
1 polymer ?
#
loop_
_entity_poly.entity_id
_entity_poly.type
_entity_poly.pdbx_seq_one_letter_code
_entity_poly.pdbx_strand_id
1 'polypeptide(L)'
;VFIKLGMIDGVEGGLTPEESVQIVANLEEMGLDGLEISGGFGGDQNINVRAGILPGVDEAYFRPLAQKARSATRLPILLVGGIRSRQVMDE
;
A
#
# COMPACT_ATOMS: atom_id res chain seq x y z
N VAL A 1 17.79 3.19 1.49
CA VAL A 1 17.14 1.91 1.17
C VAL A 1 15.65 2.03 1.37
N PHE A 2 14.89 1.84 0.30
CA PHE A 2 13.43 1.73 0.35
C PHE A 2 13.01 0.27 0.21
N ILE A 3 11.86 -0.09 0.79
CA ILE A 3 11.21 -1.39 0.56
C ILE A 3 9.81 -1.16 0.03
N LYS A 4 9.35 -2.08 -0.83
CA LYS A 4 7.97 -2.17 -1.28
C LYS A 4 7.28 -3.33 -0.56
N LEU A 5 6.20 -3.05 0.15
CA LEU A 5 5.41 -4.04 0.88
C LEU A 5 4.00 -4.13 0.31
N GLY A 6 3.65 -5.34 -0.15
CA GLY A 6 2.25 -5.71 -0.39
C GLY A 6 1.58 -6.04 0.94
N MET A 7 0.50 -5.32 1.29
CA MET A 7 -0.17 -5.48 2.58
C MET A 7 -1.39 -6.41 2.56
N ILE A 8 -1.68 -7.02 1.41
CA ILE A 8 -2.81 -7.94 1.26
C ILE A 8 -2.58 -8.84 0.08
N ASP A 9 -2.82 -10.14 0.27
CA ASP A 9 -2.84 -11.11 -0.83
C ASP A 9 -4.29 -11.45 -1.21
N GLY A 10 -4.50 -11.70 -2.50
CA GLY A 10 -5.78 -12.05 -3.11
C GLY A 10 -6.06 -13.54 -3.16
N VAL A 11 -5.42 -14.34 -2.31
CA VAL A 11 -5.57 -15.80 -2.23
C VAL A 11 -6.03 -16.25 -0.86
N GLU A 12 -6.69 -17.42 -0.81
CA GLU A 12 -7.06 -18.04 0.46
C GLU A 12 -5.81 -18.36 1.30
N GLY A 13 -5.83 -18.00 2.58
CA GLY A 13 -4.68 -18.14 3.47
C GLY A 13 -3.51 -17.20 3.18
N GLY A 14 -3.70 -16.23 2.29
CA GLY A 14 -2.71 -15.19 1.99
C GLY A 14 -2.61 -14.13 3.09
N LEU A 15 -1.62 -13.24 2.95
CA LEU A 15 -1.35 -12.17 3.90
C LEU A 15 -2.55 -11.23 4.06
N THR A 16 -2.94 -10.94 5.30
CA THR A 16 -4.00 -9.99 5.61
C THR A 16 -3.46 -8.58 5.89
N PRO A 17 -4.28 -7.53 5.74
CA PRO A 17 -3.91 -6.18 6.16
C PRO A 17 -3.51 -6.10 7.64
N GLU A 18 -4.19 -6.84 8.52
CA GLU A 18 -3.96 -6.84 9.96
C GLU A 18 -2.61 -7.45 10.32
N GLU A 19 -2.23 -8.57 9.69
CA GLU A 19 -0.88 -9.15 9.82
C GLU A 19 0.18 -8.21 9.25
N SER A 20 -0.12 -7.56 8.12
CA SER A 20 0.80 -6.62 7.48
C SER A 20 1.13 -5.41 8.36
N VAL A 21 0.19 -4.97 9.19
CA VAL A 21 0.45 -3.88 10.17
C VAL A 21 1.54 -4.29 11.16
N GLN A 22 1.59 -5.56 11.58
CA GLN A 22 2.66 -6.06 12.45
C GLN A 22 4.00 -6.10 11.73
N ILE A 23 4.01 -6.51 10.45
CA ILE A 23 5.21 -6.47 9.61
C ILE A 23 5.73 -5.04 9.49
N VAL A 24 4.85 -4.08 9.20
CA VAL A 24 5.19 -2.65 9.09
C VAL A 24 5.84 -2.11 10.37
N ALA A 25 5.32 -2.49 11.55
CA ALA A 25 5.92 -2.07 12.83
C ALA A 25 7.36 -2.58 12.97
N ASN A 26 7.62 -3.83 12.60
CA ASN A 26 8.95 -4.44 12.70
C ASN A 26 9.95 -3.85 11.69
N LEU A 27 9.48 -3.34 10.55
CA LEU A 27 10.35 -2.74 9.52
C LEU A 27 11.01 -1.42 9.97
N GLU A 28 10.44 -0.72 10.95
CA GLU A 28 11.01 0.55 11.45
C GLU A 28 12.40 0.37 12.07
N GLU A 29 12.64 -0.78 12.72
CA GLU A 29 13.91 -1.08 13.41
C GLU A 29 15.03 -1.49 12.43
N MET A 30 14.71 -1.69 11.15
CA MET A 30 15.66 -2.21 10.15
C MET A 30 16.50 -1.12 9.45
N GLY A 31 16.37 0.15 9.85
CA GLY A 31 17.14 1.26 9.27
C GLY A 31 16.75 1.61 7.83
N LEU A 32 15.47 1.43 7.49
CA LEU A 32 14.93 1.78 6.17
C LEU A 32 14.69 3.29 6.05
N ASP A 33 14.76 3.81 4.83
CA ASP A 33 14.47 5.22 4.54
C ASP A 33 12.99 5.47 4.21
N GLY A 34 12.21 4.42 3.96
CA GLY A 34 10.79 4.54 3.61
C GLY A 34 10.16 3.25 3.09
N LEU A 35 8.83 3.23 3.11
CA LEU A 35 7.98 2.09 2.73
C LEU A 35 7.05 2.48 1.58
N GLU A 36 7.12 1.78 0.46
CA GLU A 36 6.10 1.85 -0.58
C GLU A 36 5.00 0.82 -0.30
N ILE A 37 3.72 1.26 -0.26
CA ILE A 37 2.58 0.42 0.12
C ILE A 37 1.74 0.04 -1.10
N SER A 38 1.48 -1.26 -1.28
CA SER A 38 0.62 -1.79 -2.35
C SER A 38 -0.16 -3.04 -1.93
N GLY A 39 -0.80 -3.70 -2.90
CA GLY A 39 -1.22 -5.10 -2.77
C GLY A 39 -0.02 -6.05 -2.93
N GLY A 40 -0.18 -7.24 -2.39
CA GLY A 40 0.75 -8.36 -2.46
C GLY A 40 0.42 -9.29 -3.62
N PHE A 41 0.43 -10.60 -3.39
CA PHE A 41 0.16 -11.60 -4.41
C PHE A 41 -1.34 -11.64 -4.77
N GLY A 42 -1.70 -11.31 -6.00
CA GLY A 42 -3.12 -11.23 -6.40
C GLY A 42 -3.82 -12.58 -6.56
N GLY A 43 -3.09 -13.63 -6.97
CA GLY A 43 -3.71 -14.90 -7.36
C GLY A 43 -4.83 -14.71 -8.37
N ASP A 44 -6.00 -15.30 -8.09
CA ASP A 44 -7.20 -15.17 -8.93
C ASP A 44 -7.93 -13.83 -8.74
N GLN A 45 -7.60 -13.06 -7.71
CA GLN A 45 -8.16 -11.73 -7.48
C GLN A 45 -7.24 -10.66 -8.09
N ASN A 46 -7.76 -9.86 -9.03
CA ASN A 46 -7.01 -8.74 -9.57
C ASN A 46 -7.00 -7.53 -8.61
N ILE A 47 -6.18 -7.60 -7.57
CA ILE A 47 -6.08 -6.56 -6.53
C ILE A 47 -5.06 -5.46 -6.87
N ASN A 48 -4.10 -5.75 -7.76
CA ASN A 48 -2.96 -4.87 -8.04
C ASN A 48 -3.19 -3.90 -9.19
N VAL A 49 -4.01 -4.30 -10.17
CA VAL A 49 -4.26 -3.53 -11.38
C VAL A 49 -5.74 -3.22 -11.50
N ARG A 50 -6.07 -1.92 -11.53
CA ARG A 50 -7.42 -1.45 -11.81
C ARG A 50 -7.43 -0.69 -13.13
N ALA A 51 -8.24 -1.15 -14.07
CA ALA A 51 -8.48 -0.44 -15.32
C ALA A 51 -9.49 0.68 -15.13
N GLY A 52 -9.44 1.69 -16.00
CA GLY A 52 -10.47 2.74 -16.03
C GLY A 52 -10.38 3.80 -14.94
N ILE A 53 -9.28 3.88 -14.17
CA ILE A 53 -9.12 4.92 -13.14
C ILE A 53 -9.26 6.32 -13.75
N LEU A 54 -10.23 7.07 -13.25
CA LEU A 54 -10.55 8.44 -13.64
C LEU A 54 -9.88 9.43 -12.69
N PRO A 55 -9.23 10.48 -13.23
CA PRO A 55 -8.64 11.53 -12.41
C PRO A 55 -9.66 12.17 -11.44
N GLY A 56 -9.34 12.25 -10.16
CA GLY A 56 -10.15 12.85 -9.10
C GLY A 56 -11.29 11.99 -8.56
N VAL A 57 -11.45 10.74 -9.03
CA VAL A 57 -12.62 9.90 -8.70
C VAL A 57 -12.22 8.66 -7.90
N ASP A 58 -11.38 7.80 -8.49
CA ASP A 58 -11.05 6.46 -7.96
C ASP A 58 -9.53 6.19 -7.94
N GLU A 59 -8.75 7.28 -7.89
CA GLU A 59 -7.30 7.24 -7.70
C GLU A 59 -6.89 6.79 -6.29
N ALA A 60 -5.58 6.58 -6.10
CA ALA A 60 -4.96 6.29 -4.81
C ALA A 60 -5.63 5.09 -4.10
N TYR A 61 -5.96 4.03 -4.84
CA TYR A 61 -6.79 2.93 -4.32
C TYR A 61 -6.11 2.09 -3.21
N PHE A 62 -4.81 2.27 -2.97
CA PHE A 62 -4.11 1.71 -1.80
C PHE A 62 -4.00 2.67 -0.62
N ARG A 63 -4.56 3.89 -0.70
CA ARG A 63 -4.57 4.88 0.39
C ARG A 63 -5.10 4.30 1.71
N PRO A 64 -6.17 3.47 1.72
CA PRO A 64 -6.62 2.86 2.97
C PRO A 64 -5.58 1.92 3.62
N LEU A 65 -4.81 1.17 2.82
CA LEU A 65 -3.72 0.32 3.33
C LEU A 65 -2.58 1.18 3.86
N ALA A 66 -2.20 2.24 3.14
CA ALA A 66 -1.17 3.18 3.59
C ALA A 66 -1.57 3.88 4.91
N GLN A 67 -2.85 4.22 5.09
CA GLN A 67 -3.36 4.77 6.36
C GLN A 67 -3.26 3.75 7.50
N LYS A 68 -3.54 2.47 7.25
CA LYS A 68 -3.31 1.40 8.24
C LYS A 68 -1.82 1.30 8.59
N ALA A 69 -0.92 1.23 7.59
CA ALA A 69 0.52 1.21 7.81
C ALA A 69 1.02 2.41 8.62
N ARG A 70 0.49 3.62 8.34
CA ARG A 70 0.85 4.85 9.05
C ARG A 70 0.62 4.78 10.56
N SER A 71 -0.37 4.00 11.00
CA SER A 71 -0.61 3.80 12.44
C SER A 71 0.48 2.99 13.15
N ALA A 72 1.34 2.28 12.40
CA ALA A 72 2.29 1.30 12.96
C ALA A 72 3.78 1.60 12.73
N THR A 73 4.15 2.58 11.90
CA THR A 73 5.56 2.93 11.66
C THR A 73 5.72 4.43 11.55
N ARG A 74 6.89 5.00 11.93
CA ARG A 74 7.24 6.40 11.62
C ARG A 74 7.92 6.64 10.28
N LEU A 75 8.31 5.58 9.58
CA LEU A 75 8.96 5.68 8.27
C LEU A 75 8.12 6.50 7.28
N PRO A 76 8.77 7.25 6.35
CA PRO A 76 8.09 7.86 5.22
C PRO A 76 7.34 6.80 4.41
N ILE A 77 6.09 7.08 4.05
CA ILE A 77 5.26 6.19 3.23
C ILE A 77 5.16 6.75 1.82
N LEU A 78 5.49 5.93 0.83
CA LEU A 78 5.27 6.19 -0.58
C LEU A 78 3.97 5.48 -0.99
N LEU A 79 3.02 6.26 -1.50
CA LEU A 79 1.71 5.75 -1.93
C LEU A 79 1.71 5.51 -3.45
N VAL A 80 1.20 4.35 -3.85
CA VAL A 80 0.91 4.01 -5.25
C VAL A 80 -0.56 3.62 -5.44
N GLY A 81 -0.93 3.31 -6.67
CA GLY A 81 -2.27 2.80 -7.01
C GLY A 81 -3.11 3.83 -7.75
N GLY A 82 -2.92 3.94 -9.07
CA GLY A 82 -3.82 4.70 -9.93
C GLY A 82 -3.75 6.23 -9.81
N ILE A 83 -2.67 6.80 -9.28
CA ILE A 83 -2.52 8.26 -9.19
C ILE A 83 -2.33 8.85 -10.61
N ARG A 84 -3.17 9.83 -10.96
CA ARG A 84 -3.40 10.43 -12.28
C ARG A 84 -3.65 11.95 -12.23
N SER A 85 -4.02 12.52 -11.09
CA SER A 85 -4.20 13.97 -10.95
C SER A 85 -3.27 14.59 -9.92
N ARG A 86 -2.84 15.82 -10.19
CA ARG A 86 -2.06 16.63 -9.24
C ARG A 86 -2.86 16.96 -7.98
N GLN A 87 -4.17 17.16 -8.13
CA GLN A 87 -5.04 17.41 -6.98
C GLN A 87 -4.98 16.27 -5.96
N VAL A 88 -5.13 15.01 -6.40
CA VAL A 88 -5.06 13.84 -5.50
C VAL A 88 -3.67 13.64 -4.90
N MET A 89 -2.61 14.05 -5.61
CA MET A 89 -1.22 14.01 -5.09
C MET A 89 -0.97 15.05 -3.98
N ASP A 90 -1.61 16.21 -4.07
CA ASP A 90 -1.45 17.31 -3.12
C ASP A 90 -2.33 17.12 -1.84
N GLU A 91 -3.28 16.17 -1.84
CA GLU A 91 -4.19 15.79 -0.74
C GLU A 91 -3.64 14.69 0.19
#